data_AF-A0A920P6S1-F1
#
_entry.id   AF-A0A920P6S1-F1
#
_cell.length_a   1.000
_cell.length_b   1.000
_cell.length_c   1.000
_cell.angle_alpha   90.00
_cell.angle_beta   90.00
_cell.angle_gamma   90.00
#
_symmetry.space_group_name_H-M   'P 1'
#
loop_
_entity.id
_entity.type
_entity.pdbx_description
1 polymer ?
#
loop_
_entity_poly.entity_id
_entity_poly.type
_entity_poly.pdbx_seq_one_letter_code
_entity_poly.pdbx_strand_id
1 'polypeptide(L)'
;MSTLACAACDGTRLKPESRAVTIVGRSIGEIGELSISEAGEFFNSLLSEEVFQAGIQSNDWKKPPIPVEIAGPILKEVTERLRFLCDVGLDYLTLGRAAGSLSGGEAQRIRLATQIGSRLVGVLYILDEPSIGLHQRDNDQLFVTLERLRGLGNTVLVVEHDEDTIRRADHIVDLGPGAGRHGGEVVANGPLGALLEEEESLTAAYLRGDRQIHVPEQRRKIDKERSINVVGARGHNLQDLNVHFPLGVFSCVTGVSGSGKSTLVNETLYHALARRLYRSNLVPAGHDRIDGVELVDKVIDVDQSPIGRTPRSNPATYTGLFTPIRELFADLPESQMRGYGPGRFSFNVKGGRCEACKGDGLVKIEMHFLPDVYVTCDVCRGRRYNRETLDVYYKGKNIADVLSMTVDDALDFFDAVPRIKDKLQTLADVGLGYIHLGQSATTLSGGEAQRVKLATELSKRATGQTLYILDEPTTGLHFEDIRVLLDVLHRLVDLGNTVIVIEHNMHVVKTADWIIDLGPEGGAGGGEILVTGTPEKVMGTKNSHTGQHLKSLLRN
;
A
#
# COMPACT_ATOMS: atom_id res chain seq x y z
N MET A 1 7.68 -18.08 9.30
CA MET A 1 7.13 -19.30 9.96
C MET A 1 5.96 -19.76 9.12
N SER A 2 6.00 -20.97 8.57
CA SER A 2 4.82 -21.55 7.91
C SER A 2 3.83 -21.98 8.99
N THR A 3 2.62 -21.44 8.96
CA THR A 3 1.52 -21.87 9.83
C THR A 3 0.90 -23.12 9.21
N LEU A 4 1.00 -24.25 9.90
CA LEU A 4 0.31 -25.48 9.53
C LEU A 4 -1.04 -25.56 10.24
N ALA A 5 -2.03 -26.15 9.58
CA ALA A 5 -3.32 -26.43 10.20
C ALA A 5 -3.11 -27.35 11.42
N CYS A 6 -3.77 -27.04 12.53
CA CYS A 6 -3.68 -27.84 13.74
C CYS A 6 -4.39 -29.17 13.52
N ALA A 7 -3.69 -30.30 13.63
CA ALA A 7 -4.27 -31.64 13.40
C ALA A 7 -5.47 -31.99 14.32
N ALA A 8 -5.59 -31.36 15.49
CA ALA A 8 -6.68 -31.65 16.43
C ALA A 8 -8.00 -30.97 16.04
N CYS A 9 -7.94 -29.74 15.52
CA CYS A 9 -9.12 -28.98 15.11
C CYS A 9 -9.22 -28.76 13.60
N ASP A 10 -8.30 -29.33 12.83
CA ASP A 10 -8.17 -29.15 11.38
C ASP A 10 -8.17 -27.67 10.96
N GLY A 11 -7.52 -26.80 11.75
CA GLY A 11 -7.47 -25.36 11.48
C GLY A 11 -8.73 -24.55 11.87
N THR A 12 -9.87 -25.19 12.15
CA THR A 12 -11.14 -24.52 12.55
C THR A 12 -11.11 -23.80 13.91
N ARG A 13 -10.07 -24.05 14.73
CA ARG A 13 -9.84 -23.46 16.07
C ARG A 13 -10.86 -23.85 17.15
N LEU A 14 -11.78 -24.77 16.87
CA LEU A 14 -12.86 -25.16 17.78
C LEU A 14 -12.72 -26.60 18.28
N LYS A 15 -13.35 -26.87 19.43
CA LYS A 15 -13.43 -28.21 20.00
C LYS A 15 -14.33 -29.12 19.15
N PRO A 16 -14.12 -30.45 19.17
CA PRO A 16 -14.97 -31.40 18.45
C PRO A 16 -16.46 -31.25 18.73
N GLU A 17 -16.84 -31.01 20.00
CA GLU A 17 -18.23 -30.85 20.41
C GLU A 17 -18.87 -29.58 19.83
N SER A 18 -18.11 -28.51 19.66
CA SER A 18 -18.57 -27.27 19.03
C SER A 18 -18.76 -27.44 17.52
N ARG A 19 -17.90 -28.23 16.86
CA ARG A 19 -18.03 -28.54 15.42
C ARG A 19 -19.19 -29.47 15.09
N ALA A 20 -19.61 -30.29 16.06
CA ALA A 20 -20.77 -31.17 15.89
C ALA A 20 -22.10 -30.41 15.78
N VAL A 21 -22.13 -29.11 16.16
CA VAL A 21 -23.30 -28.25 16.00
C VAL A 21 -23.33 -27.69 14.57
N THR A 22 -24.37 -28.04 13.82
CA THR A 22 -24.52 -27.65 12.42
C THR A 22 -25.81 -26.88 12.16
N ILE A 23 -25.77 -25.98 11.18
CA ILE A 23 -26.92 -25.32 10.59
C ILE A 23 -27.04 -25.84 9.15
N VAL A 24 -28.15 -26.52 8.83
CA VAL A 24 -28.38 -27.14 7.50
C VAL A 24 -27.16 -27.97 7.03
N GLY A 25 -26.66 -28.82 7.93
CA GLY A 25 -25.54 -29.72 7.65
C GLY A 25 -24.15 -29.10 7.65
N ARG A 26 -23.99 -27.78 7.86
CA ARG A 26 -22.69 -27.11 7.96
C ARG A 26 -22.36 -26.68 9.39
N SER A 27 -21.17 -26.99 9.86
CA SER A 27 -20.63 -26.52 11.14
C SER A 27 -20.19 -25.05 11.06
N ILE A 28 -20.03 -24.40 12.21
CA ILE A 28 -19.52 -23.02 12.27
C ILE A 28 -18.09 -22.88 11.70
N GLY A 29 -17.29 -23.96 11.74
CA GLY A 29 -15.96 -23.99 11.13
C GLY A 29 -16.03 -23.94 9.61
N GLU A 30 -16.88 -24.78 9.02
CA GLU A 30 -17.13 -24.85 7.57
C GLU A 30 -17.77 -23.55 7.05
N ILE A 31 -18.67 -22.94 7.83
CA ILE A 31 -19.22 -21.60 7.49
C ILE A 31 -18.10 -20.55 7.50
N GLY A 32 -17.14 -20.66 8.42
CA GLY A 32 -15.97 -19.78 8.48
C GLY A 32 -15.06 -19.87 7.24
N GLU A 33 -15.09 -20.98 6.52
CA GLU A 33 -14.28 -21.18 5.31
C GLU A 33 -14.96 -20.65 4.04
N LEU A 34 -16.26 -20.38 4.10
CA LEU A 34 -16.97 -19.77 2.98
C LEU A 34 -16.44 -18.37 2.70
N SER A 35 -16.40 -18.02 1.42
CA SER A 35 -16.31 -16.63 1.01
C SER A 35 -17.52 -15.85 1.52
N ILE A 36 -17.38 -14.53 1.66
CA ILE A 36 -18.47 -13.65 2.11
C ILE A 36 -19.66 -13.73 1.15
N SER A 37 -19.41 -13.86 -0.16
CA SER A 37 -20.45 -14.09 -1.16
C SER A 37 -21.23 -15.39 -0.89
N GLU A 38 -20.52 -16.52 -0.78
CA GLU A 38 -21.12 -17.84 -0.53
C GLU A 38 -21.85 -17.89 0.83
N ALA A 39 -21.28 -17.24 1.85
CA ALA A 39 -21.94 -17.11 3.14
C ALA A 39 -23.22 -16.28 3.02
N GLY A 40 -23.20 -15.20 2.24
CA GLY A 40 -24.38 -14.37 1.95
C GLY A 40 -25.49 -15.16 1.28
N GLU A 41 -25.16 -15.96 0.27
CA GLU A 41 -26.10 -16.87 -0.39
C GLU A 41 -26.64 -17.94 0.57
N PHE A 42 -25.76 -18.54 1.37
CA PHE A 42 -26.13 -19.52 2.39
C PHE A 42 -27.14 -18.95 3.38
N PHE A 43 -26.86 -17.80 4.02
CA PHE A 43 -27.77 -17.20 5.00
C PHE A 43 -29.04 -16.63 4.36
N ASN A 44 -28.99 -16.16 3.11
CA ASN A 44 -30.20 -15.78 2.36
C ASN A 44 -31.10 -16.98 2.07
N SER A 45 -30.53 -18.15 1.75
CA SER A 45 -31.32 -19.37 1.53
C SER A 45 -32.12 -19.78 2.78
N LEU A 46 -31.59 -19.49 3.98
CA LEU A 46 -32.26 -19.75 5.26
C LEU A 46 -33.43 -18.80 5.55
N LEU A 47 -33.53 -17.68 4.82
CA LEU A 47 -34.64 -16.73 4.89
C LEU A 47 -35.78 -17.07 3.90
N SER A 48 -35.63 -18.10 3.06
CA SER A 48 -36.69 -18.55 2.15
C SER A 48 -37.92 -19.06 2.90
N GLU A 49 -39.13 -18.79 2.40
CA GLU A 49 -40.39 -19.12 3.09
C GLU A 49 -40.51 -20.60 3.47
N GLU A 50 -39.97 -21.51 2.66
CA GLU A 50 -40.02 -22.97 2.89
C GLU A 50 -39.17 -23.40 4.11
N VAL A 51 -37.94 -22.88 4.24
CA VAL A 51 -37.05 -23.16 5.37
C VAL A 51 -37.48 -22.38 6.62
N PHE A 52 -38.01 -21.18 6.42
CA PHE A 52 -38.53 -20.31 7.47
C PHE A 52 -39.79 -20.92 8.12
N GLN A 53 -40.73 -21.46 7.35
CA GLN A 53 -41.94 -22.11 7.87
C GLN A 53 -41.67 -23.48 8.53
N ALA A 54 -40.67 -24.23 8.06
CA ALA A 54 -40.25 -25.50 8.67
C ALA A 54 -39.39 -25.33 9.94
N GLY A 55 -38.86 -24.12 10.16
CA GLY A 55 -37.89 -23.79 11.20
C GLY A 55 -36.48 -24.33 10.91
N ILE A 56 -35.45 -23.70 11.47
CA ILE A 56 -34.05 -24.09 11.21
C ILE A 56 -33.77 -25.44 11.88
N GLN A 57 -33.61 -26.48 11.07
CA GLN A 57 -33.36 -27.83 11.55
C GLN A 57 -32.00 -27.91 12.27
N SER A 58 -32.04 -28.40 13.52
CA SER A 58 -30.85 -28.84 14.24
C SER A 58 -30.71 -30.36 14.08
N ASN A 59 -29.48 -30.88 14.00
CA ASN A 59 -29.22 -32.32 13.90
C ASN A 59 -29.60 -33.11 15.17
N ASP A 60 -30.12 -32.46 16.22
CA ASP A 60 -30.62 -33.13 17.42
C ASP A 60 -32.10 -33.48 17.22
N TRP A 61 -32.38 -34.73 16.85
CA TRP A 61 -33.75 -35.27 16.64
C TRP A 61 -34.70 -35.10 17.84
N LYS A 62 -34.16 -34.74 19.02
CA LYS A 62 -34.91 -34.49 20.25
C LYS A 62 -35.27 -33.01 20.48
N LYS A 63 -34.80 -32.07 19.65
CA LYS A 63 -35.07 -30.63 19.83
C LYS A 63 -35.92 -30.09 18.68
N PRO A 64 -37.00 -29.33 18.97
CA PRO A 64 -37.77 -28.67 17.92
C PRO A 64 -36.88 -27.68 17.15
N PRO A 65 -37.17 -27.42 15.86
CA PRO A 65 -36.44 -26.44 15.09
C PRO A 65 -36.49 -25.06 15.75
N ILE A 66 -35.43 -24.26 15.59
CA ILE A 66 -35.36 -22.94 16.23
C ILE A 66 -36.53 -22.09 15.72
N PRO A 67 -37.38 -21.54 16.61
CA PRO A 67 -38.47 -20.68 16.20
C PRO A 67 -37.97 -19.50 15.38
N VAL A 68 -38.69 -19.21 14.31
CA VAL A 68 -38.49 -18.07 13.43
C VAL A 68 -38.37 -16.75 14.18
N GLU A 69 -39.14 -16.60 15.25
CA GLU A 69 -39.15 -15.41 16.10
C GLU A 69 -37.81 -15.16 16.79
N ILE A 70 -37.04 -16.23 17.05
CA ILE A 70 -35.73 -16.16 17.70
C ILE A 70 -34.62 -15.98 16.66
N ALA A 71 -34.62 -16.80 15.60
CA ALA A 71 -33.55 -16.78 14.60
C ALA A 71 -33.69 -15.65 13.57
N GLY A 72 -34.91 -15.22 13.26
CA GLY A 72 -35.20 -14.26 12.21
C GLY A 72 -34.45 -12.93 12.35
N PRO A 73 -34.47 -12.24 13.51
CA PRO A 73 -33.71 -11.02 13.71
C PRO A 73 -32.19 -11.21 13.55
N ILE A 74 -31.65 -12.33 14.04
CA ILE A 74 -30.21 -12.64 13.96
C ILE A 74 -29.81 -12.91 12.51
N LEU A 75 -30.60 -13.72 11.77
CA LEU A 75 -30.35 -14.00 10.36
C LEU A 75 -30.41 -12.73 9.51
N LYS A 76 -31.40 -11.85 9.76
CA LYS A 76 -31.48 -10.55 9.09
C LYS A 76 -30.22 -9.71 9.33
N GLU A 77 -29.76 -9.63 10.57
CA GLU A 77 -28.53 -8.88 10.92
C GLU A 77 -27.29 -9.48 10.26
N VAL A 78 -27.12 -10.80 10.27
CA VAL A 78 -25.97 -11.49 9.64
C VAL A 78 -25.98 -11.26 8.13
N THR A 79 -27.12 -11.51 7.47
CA THR A 79 -27.29 -11.29 6.03
C THR A 79 -27.02 -9.84 5.65
N GLU A 80 -27.48 -8.88 6.43
CA GLU A 80 -27.25 -7.46 6.16
C GLU A 80 -25.77 -7.09 6.30
N ARG A 81 -25.06 -7.60 7.32
CA ARG A 81 -23.61 -7.41 7.48
C ARG A 81 -22.80 -8.03 6.35
N LEU A 82 -23.17 -9.23 5.90
CA LEU A 82 -22.54 -9.88 4.76
C LEU A 82 -22.74 -9.07 3.48
N ARG A 83 -23.96 -8.54 3.26
CA ARG A 83 -24.24 -7.63 2.14
C ARG A 83 -23.35 -6.39 2.20
N PHE A 84 -23.18 -5.75 3.36
CA PHE A 84 -22.31 -4.57 3.46
C PHE A 84 -20.84 -4.88 3.12
N LEU A 85 -20.36 -6.08 3.44
CA LEU A 85 -19.02 -6.50 3.06
C LEU A 85 -18.91 -6.73 1.54
N CYS A 86 -19.95 -7.27 0.90
CA CYS A 86 -20.02 -7.34 -0.56
C CYS A 86 -20.10 -5.95 -1.20
N ASP A 87 -20.86 -5.02 -0.60
CA ASP A 87 -21.04 -3.64 -1.09
C ASP A 87 -19.72 -2.86 -1.14
N VAL A 88 -18.73 -3.23 -0.32
CA VAL A 88 -17.37 -2.65 -0.33
C VAL A 88 -16.35 -3.51 -1.08
N GLY A 89 -16.79 -4.46 -1.91
CA GLY A 89 -15.91 -5.28 -2.76
C GLY A 89 -15.00 -6.24 -1.97
N LEU A 90 -15.51 -6.84 -0.89
CA LEU A 90 -14.80 -7.84 -0.08
C LEU A 90 -15.44 -9.23 -0.14
N ASP A 91 -16.34 -9.45 -1.11
CA ASP A 91 -17.11 -10.67 -1.32
C ASP A 91 -16.23 -11.93 -1.46
N TYR A 92 -15.00 -11.78 -1.97
CA TYR A 92 -14.02 -12.85 -2.16
C TYR A 92 -13.31 -13.32 -0.89
N LEU A 93 -13.36 -12.55 0.21
CA LEU A 93 -12.71 -12.92 1.47
C LEU A 93 -13.47 -14.03 2.17
N THR A 94 -12.75 -14.92 2.86
CA THR A 94 -13.39 -15.88 3.75
C THR A 94 -13.61 -15.29 5.14
N LEU A 95 -14.68 -15.70 5.81
CA LEU A 95 -15.02 -15.22 7.16
C LEU A 95 -13.95 -15.56 8.21
N GLY A 96 -13.22 -16.66 8.01
CA GLY A 96 -12.14 -17.14 8.87
C GLY A 96 -10.77 -16.53 8.56
N ARG A 97 -10.64 -15.66 7.55
CA ARG A 97 -9.37 -15.04 7.17
C ARG A 97 -8.77 -14.29 8.35
N ALA A 98 -7.47 -14.47 8.60
CA ALA A 98 -6.80 -13.84 9.71
C ALA A 98 -6.71 -12.32 9.47
N ALA A 99 -7.13 -11.50 10.45
CA ALA A 99 -7.10 -10.04 10.34
C ALA A 99 -5.70 -9.48 10.03
N GLY A 100 -4.64 -10.12 10.53
CA GLY A 100 -3.25 -9.71 10.26
C GLY A 100 -2.74 -10.06 8.85
N SER A 101 -3.52 -10.80 8.05
CA SER A 101 -3.21 -11.12 6.64
C SER A 101 -3.96 -10.23 5.65
N LEU A 102 -4.74 -9.27 6.15
CA LEU A 102 -5.47 -8.33 5.32
C LEU A 102 -4.56 -7.20 4.86
N SER A 103 -4.78 -6.71 3.64
CA SER A 103 -4.17 -5.46 3.16
C SER A 103 -4.74 -4.26 3.93
N GLY A 104 -4.06 -3.12 3.85
CA GLY A 104 -4.54 -1.87 4.45
C GLY A 104 -5.94 -1.49 3.95
N GLY A 105 -6.15 -1.54 2.64
CA GLY A 105 -7.44 -1.28 1.99
C GLY A 105 -8.52 -2.30 2.40
N GLU A 106 -8.20 -3.60 2.46
CA GLU A 106 -9.15 -4.63 2.94
C GLU A 106 -9.59 -4.33 4.39
N ALA A 107 -8.66 -4.04 5.29
CA ALA A 107 -8.97 -3.72 6.70
C ALA A 107 -9.81 -2.43 6.84
N GLN A 108 -9.49 -1.40 6.05
CA GLN A 108 -10.24 -0.15 6.01
C GLN A 108 -11.68 -0.36 5.54
N ARG A 109 -11.88 -1.15 4.47
CA ARG A 109 -13.22 -1.44 3.94
C ARG A 109 -14.06 -2.30 4.87
N ILE A 110 -13.46 -3.25 5.60
CA ILE A 110 -14.16 -3.96 6.70
C ILE A 110 -14.65 -2.97 7.75
N ARG A 111 -13.82 -1.98 8.12
CA ARG A 111 -14.21 -0.94 9.08
C ARG A 111 -15.36 -0.11 8.54
N LEU A 112 -15.32 0.29 7.27
CA LEU A 112 -16.39 1.03 6.59
C LEU A 112 -17.71 0.25 6.60
N ALA A 113 -17.70 -1.01 6.16
CA ALA A 113 -18.88 -1.88 6.20
C ALA A 113 -19.46 -2.01 7.61
N THR A 114 -18.58 -2.12 8.63
CA THR A 114 -19.00 -2.15 10.04
C THR A 114 -19.67 -0.85 10.48
N GLN A 115 -19.18 0.31 10.03
CA GLN A 115 -19.79 1.60 10.36
C GLN A 115 -21.16 1.77 9.70
N ILE A 116 -21.34 1.31 8.48
CA ILE A 116 -22.63 1.38 7.79
C ILE A 116 -23.68 0.52 8.49
N GLY A 117 -23.29 -0.67 8.94
CA GLY A 117 -24.16 -1.53 9.74
C GLY A 117 -24.55 -0.95 11.10
N SER A 118 -23.78 0.00 11.64
CA SER A 118 -24.13 0.66 12.90
C SER A 118 -25.27 1.67 12.77
N ARG A 119 -25.60 2.11 11.55
CA ARG A 119 -26.68 3.06 11.23
C ARG A 119 -26.69 4.34 12.08
N LEU A 120 -25.49 4.82 12.45
CA LEU A 120 -25.34 6.08 13.17
C LEU A 120 -25.76 7.27 12.29
N VAL A 121 -26.27 8.33 12.93
CA VAL A 121 -26.74 9.57 12.29
C VAL A 121 -26.09 10.75 12.98
N GLY A 122 -25.79 11.83 12.24
CA GLY A 122 -25.13 13.03 12.78
C GLY A 122 -23.65 12.84 13.08
N VAL A 123 -23.00 11.84 12.46
CA VAL A 123 -21.58 11.56 12.62
C VAL A 123 -20.79 12.19 11.46
N LEU A 124 -19.62 12.75 11.79
CA LEU A 124 -18.61 13.14 10.81
C LEU A 124 -17.66 11.96 10.59
N TYR A 125 -17.75 11.33 9.44
CA TYR A 125 -16.81 10.29 9.01
C TYR A 125 -15.66 10.94 8.25
N ILE A 126 -14.44 10.68 8.70
CA ILE A 126 -13.21 11.10 8.02
C ILE A 126 -12.57 9.83 7.47
N LEU A 127 -12.51 9.72 6.14
CA LEU A 127 -11.92 8.60 5.43
C LEU A 127 -10.65 9.06 4.71
N ASP A 128 -9.60 8.26 4.86
CA ASP A 128 -8.29 8.48 4.25
C ASP A 128 -8.15 7.51 3.09
N GLU A 129 -8.41 7.97 1.86
CA GLU A 129 -8.30 7.21 0.60
C GLU A 129 -8.99 5.82 0.61
N PRO A 130 -10.32 5.76 0.69
CA PRO A 130 -11.03 4.49 0.72
C PRO A 130 -10.91 3.67 -0.59
N SER A 131 -10.46 4.26 -1.70
CA SER A 131 -10.21 3.57 -2.97
C SER A 131 -8.93 2.72 -2.99
N ILE A 132 -8.07 2.79 -1.96
CA ILE A 132 -6.80 2.05 -1.91
C ILE A 132 -7.00 0.54 -2.17
N GLY A 133 -6.23 0.00 -3.11
CA GLY A 133 -6.25 -1.42 -3.48
C GLY A 133 -7.59 -1.90 -4.04
N LEU A 134 -8.44 -0.98 -4.54
CA LEU A 134 -9.61 -1.31 -5.34
C LEU A 134 -9.29 -1.22 -6.83
N HIS A 135 -9.89 -2.12 -7.59
CA HIS A 135 -9.91 -2.01 -9.04
C HIS A 135 -10.96 -0.98 -9.47
N GLN A 136 -10.76 -0.28 -10.60
CA GLN A 136 -11.67 0.79 -11.06
C GLN A 136 -13.14 0.35 -11.16
N ARG A 137 -13.37 -0.91 -11.48
CA ARG A 137 -14.70 -1.55 -11.49
C ARG A 137 -15.44 -1.41 -10.16
N ASP A 138 -14.73 -1.59 -9.05
CA ASP A 138 -15.32 -1.67 -7.71
C ASP A 138 -15.44 -0.29 -7.04
N ASN A 139 -14.81 0.75 -7.61
CA ASN A 139 -14.93 2.14 -7.13
C ASN A 139 -16.37 2.65 -7.18
N ASP A 140 -17.14 2.27 -8.22
CA ASP A 140 -18.56 2.62 -8.31
C ASP A 140 -19.37 2.13 -7.10
N GLN A 141 -19.07 0.91 -6.64
CA GLN A 141 -19.75 0.30 -5.50
C GLN A 141 -19.38 0.99 -4.19
N LEU A 142 -18.10 1.37 -4.05
CA LEU A 142 -17.65 2.19 -2.93
C LEU A 142 -18.37 3.55 -2.90
N PHE A 143 -18.55 4.23 -4.03
CA PHE A 143 -19.29 5.51 -4.05
C PHE A 143 -20.73 5.37 -3.61
N VAL A 144 -21.46 4.38 -4.15
CA VAL A 144 -22.84 4.12 -3.74
C VAL A 144 -22.93 3.90 -2.22
N THR A 145 -21.92 3.25 -1.68
CA THR A 145 -21.77 2.99 -0.25
C THR A 145 -21.54 4.28 0.55
N LEU A 146 -20.67 5.19 0.07
CA LEU A 146 -20.44 6.50 0.70
C LEU A 146 -21.66 7.42 0.59
N GLU A 147 -22.35 7.42 -0.55
CA GLU A 147 -23.60 8.17 -0.75
C GLU A 147 -24.70 7.71 0.18
N ARG A 148 -24.80 6.39 0.42
CA ARG A 148 -25.72 5.82 1.40
C ARG A 148 -25.37 6.27 2.81
N LEU A 149 -24.09 6.26 3.18
CA LEU A 149 -23.64 6.74 4.48
C LEU A 149 -24.01 8.21 4.70
N ARG A 150 -23.78 9.06 3.70
CA ARG A 150 -24.23 10.46 3.66
C ARG A 150 -25.75 10.57 3.77
N GLY A 151 -26.49 9.77 3.00
CA GLY A 151 -27.95 9.76 2.94
C GLY A 151 -28.64 9.37 4.26
N LEU A 152 -27.93 8.71 5.18
CA LEU A 152 -28.42 8.46 6.55
C LEU A 152 -28.44 9.74 7.42
N GLY A 153 -27.93 10.88 6.92
CA GLY A 153 -27.82 12.13 7.68
C GLY A 153 -26.45 12.30 8.35
N ASN A 154 -25.40 11.79 7.70
CA ASN A 154 -24.01 11.95 8.15
C ASN A 154 -23.23 12.87 7.21
N THR A 155 -22.11 13.38 7.70
CA THR A 155 -21.13 14.09 6.87
C THR A 155 -19.97 13.16 6.57
N VAL A 156 -19.58 13.06 5.30
CA VAL A 156 -18.49 12.21 4.84
C VAL A 156 -17.40 13.10 4.27
N LEU A 157 -16.28 13.21 4.99
CA LEU A 157 -15.07 13.88 4.54
C LEU A 157 -14.11 12.81 4.03
N VAL A 158 -13.74 12.89 2.76
CA VAL A 158 -12.85 11.92 2.12
C VAL A 158 -11.61 12.65 1.62
N VAL A 159 -10.43 12.17 2.03
CA VAL A 159 -9.16 12.51 1.38
C VAL A 159 -8.98 11.52 0.23
N GLU A 160 -8.89 12.02 -1.01
CA GLU A 160 -8.81 11.18 -2.20
C GLU A 160 -7.98 11.84 -3.31
N HIS A 161 -7.51 10.98 -4.21
CA HIS A 161 -6.79 11.36 -5.42
C HIS A 161 -7.42 10.75 -6.68
N ASP A 162 -8.37 9.83 -6.55
CA ASP A 162 -9.08 9.23 -7.67
C ASP A 162 -10.01 10.23 -8.38
N GLU A 163 -9.89 10.27 -9.71
CA GLU A 163 -10.62 11.21 -10.57
C GLU A 163 -12.14 11.02 -10.48
N ASP A 164 -12.62 9.77 -10.47
CA ASP A 164 -14.05 9.47 -10.39
C ASP A 164 -14.65 9.94 -9.06
N THR A 165 -13.88 9.82 -7.96
CA THR A 165 -14.24 10.36 -6.64
C THR A 165 -14.42 11.87 -6.69
N ILE A 166 -13.38 12.56 -7.18
CA ILE A 166 -13.34 14.02 -7.18
C ILE A 166 -14.50 14.57 -8.03
N ARG A 167 -14.79 13.93 -9.17
CA ARG A 167 -15.88 14.36 -10.06
C ARG A 167 -17.28 14.14 -9.48
N ARG A 168 -17.45 13.18 -8.57
CA ARG A 168 -18.74 12.88 -7.91
C ARG A 168 -18.95 13.59 -6.57
N ALA A 169 -17.93 14.23 -6.04
CA ALA A 169 -18.02 14.94 -4.77
C ALA A 169 -19.02 16.10 -4.83
N ASP A 170 -19.83 16.26 -3.78
CA ASP A 170 -20.75 17.40 -3.65
C ASP A 170 -19.98 18.72 -3.47
N HIS A 171 -18.84 18.64 -2.78
CA HIS A 171 -18.02 19.77 -2.36
C HIS A 171 -16.56 19.31 -2.28
N ILE A 172 -15.65 20.08 -2.86
CA ILE A 172 -14.22 19.78 -2.96
C ILE A 172 -13.44 20.89 -2.27
N VAL A 173 -12.43 20.49 -1.50
CA VAL A 173 -11.41 21.38 -0.94
C VAL A 173 -10.07 20.92 -1.47
N ASP A 174 -9.46 21.73 -2.33
CA ASP A 174 -8.14 21.45 -2.90
C ASP A 174 -7.07 22.15 -2.08
N LEU A 175 -6.04 21.39 -1.69
CA LEU A 175 -4.92 21.89 -0.90
C LEU A 175 -3.67 21.95 -1.76
N GLY A 176 -2.93 23.05 -1.69
CA GLY A 176 -1.77 23.25 -2.53
C GLY A 176 -1.09 24.59 -2.27
N PRO A 177 -0.43 25.19 -3.29
CA PRO A 177 -0.22 24.67 -4.65
C PRO A 177 0.86 23.57 -4.77
N GLY A 178 1.64 23.33 -3.72
CA GLY A 178 2.67 22.28 -3.68
C GLY A 178 2.73 21.56 -2.33
N ALA A 179 3.78 20.77 -2.12
CA ALA A 179 4.00 20.04 -0.87
C ALA A 179 4.86 20.83 0.14
N GLY A 180 4.76 20.48 1.42
CA GLY A 180 5.57 21.06 2.50
C GLY A 180 5.35 22.58 2.64
N ARG A 181 6.44 23.36 2.62
CA ARG A 181 6.39 24.82 2.76
C ARG A 181 5.71 25.53 1.59
N HIS A 182 5.56 24.86 0.45
CA HIS A 182 4.89 25.37 -0.73
C HIS A 182 3.40 25.00 -0.76
N GLY A 183 2.91 24.36 0.31
CA GLY A 183 1.53 23.96 0.49
C GLY A 183 0.90 24.47 1.78
N GLY A 184 -0.20 23.85 2.17
CA GLY A 184 -0.94 24.20 3.38
C GLY A 184 -1.94 25.34 3.19
N GLU A 185 -2.18 25.74 1.95
CA GLU A 185 -3.17 26.72 1.57
C GLU A 185 -4.37 26.04 0.89
N VAL A 186 -5.55 26.63 1.04
CA VAL A 186 -6.75 26.19 0.33
C VAL A 186 -6.78 26.88 -1.02
N VAL A 187 -6.51 26.13 -2.08
CA VAL A 187 -6.43 26.65 -3.45
C VAL A 187 -7.83 26.79 -4.04
N ALA A 188 -8.68 25.77 -3.85
CA ALA A 188 -10.08 25.81 -4.26
C ALA A 188 -10.99 25.28 -3.15
N ASN A 189 -12.20 25.83 -3.07
CA ASN A 189 -13.20 25.44 -2.07
C ASN A 189 -14.61 25.64 -2.62
N GLY A 190 -15.25 24.55 -3.05
CA GLY A 190 -16.56 24.63 -3.68
C GLY A 190 -16.93 23.38 -4.49
N PRO A 191 -17.98 23.45 -5.32
CA PRO A 191 -18.33 22.37 -6.23
C PRO A 191 -17.28 22.19 -7.33
N LEU A 192 -17.35 21.07 -8.07
CA LEU A 192 -16.42 20.75 -9.17
C LEU A 192 -16.22 21.90 -10.17
N GLY A 193 -17.28 22.64 -10.51
CA GLY A 193 -17.17 23.79 -11.41
C GLY A 193 -16.21 24.87 -10.90
N ALA A 194 -16.25 25.17 -9.60
CA ALA A 194 -15.35 26.16 -8.99
C ALA A 194 -13.89 25.69 -8.97
N LEU A 195 -13.66 24.39 -8.74
CA LEU A 195 -12.32 23.80 -8.85
C LEU A 195 -11.76 23.95 -10.27
N LEU A 196 -12.56 23.64 -11.29
CA LEU A 196 -12.12 23.68 -12.69
C LEU A 196 -11.81 25.10 -13.18
N GLU A 197 -12.35 26.13 -12.55
CA GLU A 197 -12.02 27.54 -12.86
C GLU A 197 -10.69 27.99 -12.24
N GLU A 198 -10.16 27.25 -11.27
CA GLU A 198 -8.94 27.63 -10.55
C GLU A 198 -7.68 27.27 -11.36
N GLU A 199 -6.89 28.27 -11.74
CA GLU A 199 -5.68 28.09 -12.55
C GLU A 199 -4.48 27.60 -11.72
N GLU A 200 -4.42 27.97 -10.44
CA GLU A 200 -3.33 27.56 -9.54
C GLU A 200 -3.48 26.12 -9.03
N SER A 201 -4.66 25.51 -9.20
CA SER A 201 -4.92 24.12 -8.81
C SER A 201 -4.26 23.13 -9.76
N LEU A 202 -3.26 22.40 -9.25
CA LEU A 202 -2.67 21.26 -9.97
C LEU A 202 -3.72 20.18 -10.24
N THR A 203 -4.59 19.90 -9.27
CA THR A 203 -5.70 18.95 -9.41
C THR A 203 -6.58 19.34 -10.59
N ALA A 204 -7.00 20.61 -10.67
CA ALA A 204 -7.82 21.12 -11.77
C ALA A 204 -7.09 21.03 -13.12
N ALA A 205 -5.79 21.31 -13.17
CA ALA A 205 -5.00 21.19 -14.40
C ALA A 205 -5.00 19.75 -14.96
N TYR A 206 -4.96 18.72 -14.10
CA TYR A 206 -5.11 17.32 -14.53
C TYR A 206 -6.55 17.00 -14.96
N LEU A 207 -7.55 17.46 -14.22
CA LEU A 207 -8.97 17.21 -14.53
C LEU A 207 -9.45 17.89 -15.82
N ARG A 208 -8.87 19.05 -16.18
CA ARG A 208 -9.10 19.75 -17.45
C ARG A 208 -8.33 19.12 -18.62
N GLY A 209 -7.26 18.38 -18.33
CA GLY A 209 -6.35 17.83 -19.33
C GLY A 209 -5.23 18.79 -19.75
N ASP A 210 -5.06 19.93 -19.07
CA ASP A 210 -3.92 20.85 -19.29
C ASP A 210 -2.58 20.17 -18.94
N ARG A 211 -2.62 19.28 -17.94
CA ARG A 211 -1.56 18.35 -17.59
C ARG A 211 -2.04 16.92 -17.75
N GLN A 212 -1.15 16.05 -18.20
CA GLN A 212 -1.46 14.63 -18.36
C GLN A 212 -0.20 13.76 -18.24
N ILE A 213 -0.40 12.55 -17.72
CA ILE A 213 0.59 11.48 -17.82
C ILE A 213 0.49 10.92 -19.24
N HIS A 214 1.51 11.18 -20.04
CA HIS A 214 1.53 10.81 -21.45
C HIS A 214 1.79 9.32 -21.63
N VAL A 215 1.21 8.76 -22.70
CA VAL A 215 1.48 7.40 -23.14
C VAL A 215 2.81 7.42 -23.91
N PRO A 216 3.73 6.49 -23.67
CA PRO A 216 4.98 6.42 -24.44
C PRO A 216 4.69 6.27 -25.94
N GLU A 217 5.31 7.11 -26.78
CA GLU A 217 5.16 7.05 -28.24
C GLU A 217 5.61 5.70 -28.82
N GLN A 218 6.64 5.11 -28.20
CA GLN A 218 7.14 3.78 -28.52
C GLN A 218 7.38 3.01 -27.23
N ARG A 219 6.92 1.75 -27.19
CA ARG A 219 7.20 0.81 -26.10
C ARG A 219 8.52 0.09 -26.33
N ARG A 220 9.20 -0.29 -25.26
CA ARG A 220 10.45 -1.05 -25.32
C ARG A 220 10.20 -2.40 -26.00
N LYS A 221 11.11 -2.82 -26.88
CA LYS A 221 10.99 -4.10 -27.58
C LYS A 221 11.28 -5.24 -26.60
N ILE A 222 10.37 -6.21 -26.56
CA ILE A 222 10.51 -7.39 -25.72
C ILE A 222 11.54 -8.35 -26.33
N ASP A 223 12.62 -8.60 -25.60
CA ASP A 223 13.56 -9.68 -25.90
C ASP A 223 13.02 -11.00 -25.35
N LYS A 224 12.69 -11.93 -26.25
CA LYS A 224 12.10 -13.22 -25.88
C LYS A 224 13.10 -14.17 -25.22
N GLU A 225 14.40 -13.93 -25.38
CA GLU A 225 15.45 -14.76 -24.78
C GLU A 225 15.79 -14.29 -23.35
N ARG A 226 15.36 -13.09 -22.97
CA ARG A 226 15.59 -12.51 -21.64
C ARG A 226 14.30 -12.42 -20.83
N SER A 227 13.97 -13.51 -20.14
CA SER A 227 12.79 -13.56 -19.27
C SER A 227 12.98 -14.39 -18.02
N ILE A 228 12.22 -14.06 -16.98
CA ILE A 228 11.99 -14.94 -15.84
C ILE A 228 10.64 -15.62 -16.03
N ASN A 229 10.61 -16.95 -15.94
CA ASN A 229 9.40 -17.72 -16.14
C ASN A 229 9.01 -18.44 -14.85
N VAL A 230 7.81 -18.17 -14.36
CA VAL A 230 7.20 -18.90 -13.24
C VAL A 230 6.37 -20.04 -13.83
N VAL A 231 6.66 -21.27 -13.44
CA VAL A 231 5.99 -22.47 -13.97
C VAL A 231 5.15 -23.12 -12.87
N GLY A 232 3.89 -23.40 -13.21
CA GLY A 232 2.94 -24.10 -12.36
C GLY A 232 2.64 -23.42 -11.02
N ALA A 233 2.43 -22.09 -11.01
CA ALA A 233 2.10 -21.36 -9.78
C ALA A 233 0.70 -21.74 -9.25
N ARG A 234 0.66 -22.22 -8.01
CA ARG A 234 -0.51 -22.78 -7.30
C ARG A 234 -0.63 -22.25 -5.87
N GLY A 235 -0.09 -21.06 -5.62
CA GLY A 235 -0.28 -20.38 -4.34
C GLY A 235 -1.71 -19.91 -4.17
N HIS A 236 -2.32 -20.13 -3.00
CA HIS A 236 -3.68 -19.68 -2.69
C HIS A 236 -4.70 -20.06 -3.78
N ASN A 237 -5.25 -19.07 -4.51
CA ASN A 237 -6.25 -19.28 -5.56
C ASN A 237 -5.66 -19.39 -6.98
N LEU A 238 -4.34 -19.37 -7.16
CA LEU A 238 -3.71 -19.49 -8.48
C LEU A 238 -3.95 -20.87 -9.13
N GLN A 239 -4.40 -20.87 -10.38
CA GLN A 239 -4.83 -22.06 -11.13
C GLN A 239 -3.70 -22.65 -12.00
N ASP A 240 -2.60 -23.10 -11.37
CA ASP A 240 -1.46 -23.73 -12.06
C ASP A 240 -0.84 -22.89 -13.19
N LEU A 241 -0.52 -21.63 -12.87
CA LEU A 241 -0.16 -20.63 -13.86
C LEU A 241 1.27 -20.77 -14.38
N ASN A 242 1.42 -20.57 -15.69
CA ASN A 242 2.70 -20.39 -16.36
C ASN A 242 2.83 -18.93 -16.82
N VAL A 243 3.72 -18.18 -16.18
CA VAL A 243 3.82 -16.72 -16.37
C VAL A 243 5.21 -16.35 -16.88
N HIS A 244 5.24 -15.54 -17.93
CA HIS A 244 6.46 -15.02 -18.54
C HIS A 244 6.66 -13.53 -18.21
N PHE A 245 7.73 -13.23 -17.47
CA PHE A 245 8.15 -11.87 -17.13
C PHE A 245 9.35 -11.44 -17.99
N PRO A 246 9.15 -10.59 -19.01
CA PRO A 246 10.26 -10.08 -19.83
C PRO A 246 11.19 -9.18 -18.99
N LEU A 247 12.50 -9.30 -19.24
CA LEU A 247 13.52 -8.48 -18.56
C LEU A 247 13.89 -7.24 -19.39
N GLY A 248 14.39 -6.21 -18.70
CA GLY A 248 14.82 -4.95 -19.30
C GLY A 248 13.67 -4.05 -19.75
N VAL A 249 12.46 -4.28 -19.22
CA VAL A 249 11.25 -3.52 -19.56
C VAL A 249 10.44 -3.17 -18.31
N PHE A 250 9.50 -2.24 -18.45
CA PHE A 250 8.51 -1.91 -17.43
C PHE A 250 7.30 -2.84 -17.58
N SER A 251 7.17 -3.81 -16.67
CA SER A 251 6.05 -4.76 -16.63
C SER A 251 5.05 -4.39 -15.54
N CYS A 252 3.76 -4.48 -15.85
CA CYS A 252 2.68 -4.28 -14.89
C CYS A 252 1.87 -5.57 -14.70
N VAL A 253 1.61 -5.95 -13.46
CA VAL A 253 0.68 -7.02 -13.08
C VAL A 253 -0.59 -6.37 -12.56
N THR A 254 -1.69 -6.63 -13.24
CA THR A 254 -2.98 -5.97 -12.99
C THR A 254 -4.12 -6.99 -12.91
N GLY A 255 -5.34 -6.52 -12.67
CA GLY A 255 -6.51 -7.33 -12.45
C GLY A 255 -7.26 -6.99 -11.16
N VAL A 256 -8.46 -7.54 -11.00
CA VAL A 256 -9.35 -7.21 -9.86
C VAL A 256 -8.78 -7.58 -8.50
N SER A 257 -9.28 -6.99 -7.42
CA SER A 257 -8.82 -7.29 -6.06
C SER A 257 -9.11 -8.75 -5.72
N GLY A 258 -8.15 -9.45 -5.11
CA GLY A 258 -8.25 -10.89 -4.84
C GLY A 258 -7.94 -11.80 -6.04
N SER A 259 -7.56 -11.29 -7.22
CA SER A 259 -7.23 -12.14 -8.39
C SER A 259 -5.93 -12.95 -8.27
N GLY A 260 -5.12 -12.71 -7.25
CA GLY A 260 -3.86 -13.43 -6.99
C GLY A 260 -2.56 -12.69 -7.36
N LYS A 261 -2.62 -11.38 -7.65
CA LYS A 261 -1.45 -10.56 -8.04
C LYS A 261 -0.29 -10.64 -7.04
N SER A 262 -0.52 -10.32 -5.76
CA SER A 262 0.52 -10.35 -4.72
C SER A 262 1.00 -11.77 -4.43
N THR A 263 0.12 -12.78 -4.54
CA THR A 263 0.52 -14.19 -4.43
C THR A 263 1.47 -14.60 -5.55
N LEU A 264 1.20 -14.18 -6.79
CA LEU A 264 2.07 -14.46 -7.92
C LEU A 264 3.42 -13.73 -7.82
N VAL A 265 3.39 -12.43 -7.53
CA VAL A 265 4.57 -11.56 -7.61
C VAL A 265 5.39 -11.58 -6.32
N ASN A 266 4.77 -11.32 -5.16
CA ASN A 266 5.50 -11.24 -3.88
C ASN A 266 5.71 -12.65 -3.29
N GLU A 267 4.64 -13.43 -3.13
CA GLU A 267 4.72 -14.69 -2.38
C GLU A 267 5.34 -15.83 -3.19
N THR A 268 5.25 -15.80 -4.53
CA THR A 268 5.85 -16.81 -5.42
C THR A 268 7.16 -16.30 -5.99
N LEU A 269 7.13 -15.31 -6.88
CA LEU A 269 8.29 -14.85 -7.64
C LEU A 269 9.38 -14.24 -6.73
N TYR A 270 9.05 -13.22 -5.94
CA TYR A 270 10.02 -12.54 -5.07
C TYR A 270 10.60 -13.49 -4.03
N HIS A 271 9.76 -14.24 -3.30
CA HIS A 271 10.24 -15.20 -2.30
C HIS A 271 11.20 -16.24 -2.89
N ALA A 272 10.91 -16.77 -4.07
CA ALA A 272 11.76 -17.75 -4.74
C ALA A 272 13.10 -17.14 -5.19
N LEU A 273 13.07 -15.95 -5.78
CA LEU A 273 14.29 -15.22 -6.16
C LEU A 273 15.12 -14.82 -4.93
N ALA A 274 14.50 -14.29 -3.87
CA ALA A 274 15.18 -13.91 -2.64
C ALA A 274 15.82 -15.12 -1.94
N ARG A 275 15.17 -16.28 -1.99
CA ARG A 275 15.74 -17.53 -1.47
C ARG A 275 16.95 -17.98 -2.31
N ARG A 276 16.89 -17.87 -3.64
CA ARG A 276 17.96 -18.29 -4.54
C ARG A 276 19.16 -17.33 -4.56
N LEU A 277 18.92 -16.02 -4.56
CA LEU A 277 19.95 -14.98 -4.64
C LEU A 277 20.54 -14.62 -3.27
N TYR A 278 19.73 -14.59 -2.21
CA TYR A 278 20.13 -14.11 -0.88
C TYR A 278 20.10 -15.17 0.22
N ARG A 279 19.71 -16.41 -0.09
CA ARG A 279 19.49 -17.47 0.91
C ARG A 279 18.49 -17.05 1.99
N SER A 280 17.49 -16.26 1.60
CA SER A 280 16.41 -15.82 2.49
C SER A 280 15.62 -17.01 3.05
N ASN A 281 15.08 -16.85 4.27
CA ASN A 281 14.20 -17.83 4.92
C ASN A 281 12.74 -17.72 4.47
N LEU A 282 12.44 -16.84 3.52
CA LEU A 282 11.11 -16.73 2.92
C LEU A 282 10.75 -18.04 2.23
N VAL A 283 9.52 -18.48 2.44
CA VAL A 283 8.99 -19.71 1.84
C VAL A 283 8.14 -19.28 0.63
N PRO A 284 8.52 -19.64 -0.59
CA PRO A 284 7.70 -19.35 -1.75
C PRO A 284 6.38 -20.12 -1.69
N ALA A 285 5.31 -19.51 -2.19
CA ALA A 285 4.05 -20.21 -2.44
C ALA A 285 4.23 -21.35 -3.46
N GLY A 286 3.27 -22.27 -3.53
CA GLY A 286 3.36 -23.47 -4.35
C GLY A 286 3.65 -23.15 -5.82
N HIS A 287 4.73 -23.70 -6.37
CA HIS A 287 5.09 -23.60 -7.78
C HIS A 287 5.98 -24.79 -8.18
N ASP A 288 6.12 -25.08 -9.47
CA ASP A 288 7.00 -26.17 -9.95
C ASP A 288 8.45 -25.74 -10.06
N ARG A 289 8.71 -24.62 -10.74
CA ARG A 289 10.06 -24.05 -10.89
C ARG A 289 10.02 -22.60 -11.34
N ILE A 290 11.17 -21.93 -11.22
CA ILE A 290 11.42 -20.62 -11.82
C ILE A 290 12.66 -20.71 -12.70
N ASP A 291 12.48 -20.41 -13.98
CA ASP A 291 13.50 -20.43 -15.03
C ASP A 291 14.00 -18.98 -15.29
N GLY A 292 15.25 -18.82 -15.76
CA GLY A 292 15.84 -17.51 -16.12
C GLY A 292 16.43 -16.71 -14.95
N VAL A 293 16.60 -17.32 -13.77
CA VAL A 293 17.11 -16.64 -12.56
C VAL A 293 18.56 -16.16 -12.75
N GLU A 294 19.35 -16.85 -13.56
CA GLU A 294 20.73 -16.50 -13.92
C GLU A 294 20.86 -15.17 -14.67
N LEU A 295 19.76 -14.63 -15.19
CA LEU A 295 19.73 -13.35 -15.91
C LEU A 295 19.62 -12.14 -14.98
N VAL A 296 19.38 -12.38 -13.68
CA VAL A 296 19.19 -11.34 -12.66
C VAL A 296 20.17 -11.57 -11.51
N ASP A 297 20.93 -10.55 -11.15
CA ASP A 297 21.91 -10.64 -10.06
C ASP A 297 21.34 -10.22 -8.70
N LYS A 298 20.28 -9.41 -8.73
CA LYS A 298 19.66 -8.80 -7.56
C LYS A 298 18.15 -8.66 -7.76
N VAL A 299 17.36 -9.06 -6.77
CA VAL A 299 15.93 -8.73 -6.68
C VAL A 299 15.69 -7.77 -5.51
N ILE A 300 14.93 -6.71 -5.75
CA ILE A 300 14.60 -5.68 -4.76
C ILE A 300 13.09 -5.61 -4.68
N ASP A 301 12.55 -5.81 -3.48
CA ASP A 301 11.15 -5.57 -3.17
C ASP A 301 11.02 -4.19 -2.50
N VAL A 302 10.17 -3.35 -3.07
CA VAL A 302 9.90 -1.99 -2.60
C VAL A 302 8.43 -1.93 -2.19
N ASP A 303 8.14 -2.47 -1.02
CA ASP A 303 6.81 -2.52 -0.43
C ASP A 303 6.49 -1.23 0.37
N GLN A 304 5.21 -1.07 0.73
CA GLN A 304 4.72 0.06 1.53
C GLN A 304 4.98 -0.10 3.04
N SER A 305 5.67 -1.17 3.47
CA SER A 305 5.96 -1.35 4.89
C SER A 305 6.77 -0.17 5.45
N PRO A 306 6.54 0.24 6.71
CA PRO A 306 7.28 1.35 7.30
C PRO A 306 8.80 1.08 7.25
N ILE A 307 9.60 2.09 6.86
CA ILE A 307 11.08 2.00 6.86
C ILE A 307 11.66 1.72 8.26
N GLY A 308 10.87 1.93 9.30
CA GLY A 308 11.16 1.51 10.66
C GLY A 308 9.96 1.65 11.57
N ARG A 309 9.92 0.83 12.62
CA ARG A 309 8.84 0.82 13.62
C ARG A 309 9.15 1.67 14.86
N THR A 310 10.24 2.43 14.83
CA THR A 310 10.70 3.24 15.96
C THR A 310 11.10 4.64 15.50
N PRO A 311 11.02 5.66 16.37
CA PRO A 311 11.45 7.02 16.05
C PRO A 311 12.95 7.20 15.70
N ARG A 312 13.75 6.15 15.90
CA ARG A 312 15.17 6.12 15.55
C ARG A 312 15.42 6.01 14.06
N SER A 313 14.52 5.34 13.36
CA SER A 313 14.57 5.27 11.91
C SER A 313 14.05 6.59 11.35
N ASN A 314 14.76 7.13 10.36
CA ASN A 314 14.40 8.35 9.65
C ASN A 314 15.01 8.31 8.24
N PRO A 315 14.60 9.20 7.32
CA PRO A 315 15.13 9.23 5.95
C PRO A 315 16.67 9.28 5.90
N ALA A 316 17.31 10.08 6.77
CA ALA A 316 18.75 10.23 6.79
C ALA A 316 19.49 8.94 7.21
N THR A 317 18.96 8.20 8.18
CA THR A 317 19.56 6.92 8.62
C THR A 317 19.30 5.81 7.62
N TYR A 318 18.10 5.73 7.04
CA TYR A 318 17.72 4.67 6.12
C TYR A 318 18.52 4.73 4.80
N THR A 319 18.66 5.92 4.22
CA THR A 319 19.43 6.16 2.99
C THR A 319 20.95 6.12 3.22
N GLY A 320 21.38 5.99 4.48
CA GLY A 320 22.78 6.09 4.88
C GLY A 320 23.38 7.49 4.63
N LEU A 321 22.56 8.52 4.49
CA LEU A 321 22.98 9.92 4.39
C LEU A 321 23.57 10.43 5.71
N PHE A 322 23.12 9.89 6.84
CA PHE A 322 23.51 10.39 8.15
C PHE A 322 24.97 10.07 8.51
N THR A 323 25.58 9.06 7.90
CA THR A 323 27.01 8.74 8.13
C THR A 323 27.94 9.85 7.63
N PRO A 324 27.93 10.24 6.34
CA PRO A 324 28.79 11.33 5.87
C PRO A 324 28.50 12.68 6.54
N ILE A 325 27.25 12.94 6.96
CA ILE A 325 26.93 14.13 7.78
C ILE A 325 27.66 14.09 9.13
N ARG A 326 27.65 12.95 9.82
CA ARG A 326 28.35 12.82 11.12
C ARG A 326 29.86 12.88 11.00
N GLU A 327 30.42 12.35 9.90
CA GLU A 327 31.85 12.46 9.59
C GLU A 327 32.23 13.94 9.40
N LEU A 328 31.46 14.68 8.59
CA LEU A 328 31.65 16.11 8.40
C LEU A 328 31.64 16.89 9.72
N PHE A 329 30.67 16.63 10.62
CA PHE A 329 30.61 17.28 11.93
C PHE A 329 31.78 16.91 12.84
N ALA A 330 32.30 15.68 12.76
CA ALA A 330 33.46 15.25 13.53
C ALA A 330 34.74 15.94 13.05
N ASP A 331 34.85 16.24 11.75
CA ASP A 331 36.04 16.88 11.16
C ASP A 331 36.12 18.40 11.43
N LEU A 332 35.10 19.00 12.04
CA LEU A 332 35.10 20.44 12.38
C LEU A 332 36.15 20.79 13.44
N PRO A 333 36.76 21.99 13.39
CA PRO A 333 37.75 22.42 14.38
C PRO A 333 37.25 22.33 15.82
N GLU A 334 36.01 22.74 16.12
CA GLU A 334 35.48 22.63 17.49
C GLU A 334 35.36 21.18 17.95
N SER A 335 34.97 20.28 17.06
CA SER A 335 34.88 18.85 17.33
C SER A 335 36.25 18.24 17.60
N GLN A 336 37.26 18.58 16.77
CA GLN A 336 38.63 18.11 16.92
C GLN A 336 39.24 18.57 18.24
N MET A 337 39.05 19.85 18.62
CA MET A 337 39.52 20.38 19.90
C MET A 337 38.88 19.68 21.11
N ARG A 338 37.62 19.25 20.99
CA ARG A 338 36.88 18.55 22.06
C ARG A 338 37.03 17.02 22.02
N GLY A 339 37.77 16.48 21.05
CA GLY A 339 37.95 15.03 20.85
C GLY A 339 36.67 14.31 20.43
N TYR A 340 35.74 15.00 19.75
CA TYR A 340 34.48 14.43 19.30
C TYR A 340 34.64 13.65 18.00
N GLY A 341 34.47 12.33 18.06
CA GLY A 341 34.35 11.48 16.87
C GLY A 341 32.93 11.41 16.30
N PRO A 342 32.71 10.73 15.15
CA PRO A 342 31.40 10.60 14.51
C PRO A 342 30.33 9.94 15.39
N GLY A 343 30.74 9.18 16.42
CA GLY A 343 29.86 8.57 17.40
C GLY A 343 29.16 9.60 18.30
N ARG A 344 29.81 10.73 18.62
CA ARG A 344 29.21 11.82 19.42
C ARG A 344 27.96 12.38 18.74
N PHE A 345 28.01 12.49 17.42
CA PHE A 345 26.96 12.99 16.55
C PHE A 345 25.92 11.94 16.16
N SER A 346 25.93 10.75 16.79
CA SER A 346 24.91 9.73 16.58
C SER A 346 23.90 9.72 17.71
N PHE A 347 22.62 9.97 17.41
CA PHE A 347 21.55 9.83 18.41
C PHE A 347 21.34 8.36 18.87
N ASN A 348 21.87 7.37 18.15
CA ASN A 348 21.76 5.95 18.50
C ASN A 348 22.81 5.49 19.53
N VAL A 349 23.87 6.27 19.75
CA VAL A 349 25.03 5.88 20.58
C VAL A 349 25.09 6.75 21.84
N LYS A 350 25.50 6.16 22.96
CA LYS A 350 25.77 6.91 24.20
C LYS A 350 26.92 7.89 23.98
N GLY A 351 26.82 9.07 24.57
CA GLY A 351 27.85 10.11 24.47
C GLY A 351 27.25 11.48 24.20
N GLY A 352 26.77 11.73 22.98
CA GLY A 352 26.20 13.04 22.60
C GLY A 352 24.67 13.12 22.57
N ARG A 353 23.97 11.98 22.58
CA ARG A 353 22.50 11.95 22.59
C ARG A 353 21.92 12.46 23.91
N CYS A 354 20.64 12.83 23.88
CA CYS A 354 19.87 13.07 25.10
C CYS A 354 19.59 11.74 25.82
N GLU A 355 20.00 11.62 27.08
CA GLU A 355 19.80 10.37 27.85
C GLU A 355 18.37 10.19 28.37
N ALA A 356 17.58 11.26 28.50
CA ALA A 356 16.19 11.17 28.94
C ALA A 356 15.31 10.42 27.94
N CYS A 357 15.41 10.75 26.65
CA CYS A 357 14.72 10.04 25.57
C CYS A 357 15.59 9.01 24.84
N LYS A 358 16.82 8.75 25.34
CA LYS A 358 17.81 7.86 24.72
C LYS A 358 18.04 8.14 23.21
N GLY A 359 17.94 9.40 22.81
CA GLY A 359 18.13 9.87 21.44
C GLY A 359 16.89 9.85 20.54
N ASP A 360 15.75 9.37 21.03
CA ASP A 360 14.53 9.27 20.21
C ASP A 360 13.90 10.65 19.96
N GLY A 361 14.15 11.63 20.85
CA GLY A 361 13.55 12.96 20.83
C GLY A 361 12.09 12.98 21.31
N LEU A 362 11.47 11.82 21.35
CA LEU A 362 10.11 11.55 21.81
C LEU A 362 10.13 10.60 23.00
N VAL A 363 9.08 10.62 23.82
CA VAL A 363 8.81 9.67 24.88
C VAL A 363 7.48 9.01 24.58
N LYS A 364 7.42 7.68 24.63
CA LYS A 364 6.21 6.91 24.39
C LYS A 364 5.36 6.91 25.67
N ILE A 365 4.10 7.33 25.57
CA ILE A 365 3.10 7.21 26.62
C ILE A 365 2.20 6.04 26.26
N GLU A 366 2.14 5.04 27.16
CA GLU A 366 1.25 3.89 27.00
C GLU A 366 -0.16 4.25 27.42
N MET A 367 -1.13 3.96 26.55
CA MET A 367 -2.54 4.25 26.76
C MET A 367 -3.33 2.94 26.83
N HIS A 368 -4.31 2.85 27.75
CA HIS A 368 -5.01 1.58 27.99
C HIS A 368 -5.99 1.17 26.89
N PHE A 369 -6.66 2.15 26.27
CA PHE A 369 -7.73 1.92 25.28
C PHE A 369 -7.53 2.66 23.96
N LEU A 370 -6.62 3.64 23.95
CA LEU A 370 -6.26 4.40 22.77
C LEU A 370 -4.89 3.91 22.27
N PRO A 371 -4.56 4.11 20.99
CA PRO A 371 -3.21 3.89 20.51
C PRO A 371 -2.18 4.67 21.33
N ASP A 372 -1.02 4.07 21.57
CA ASP A 372 0.08 4.72 22.28
C ASP A 372 0.48 6.03 21.57
N VAL A 373 0.76 7.06 22.35
CA VAL A 373 1.09 8.39 21.84
C VAL A 373 2.54 8.72 22.13
N TYR A 374 3.22 9.32 21.16
CA TYR A 374 4.56 9.86 21.35
C TYR A 374 4.46 11.34 21.69
N VAL A 375 5.06 11.73 22.81
CA VAL A 375 5.17 13.15 23.21
C VAL A 375 6.60 13.63 23.06
N THR A 376 6.76 14.91 22.73
CA THR A 376 8.08 15.55 22.67
C THR A 376 8.79 15.45 24.01
N CYS A 377 10.07 15.06 23.99
CA CYS A 377 10.87 14.97 25.22
C CYS A 377 11.09 16.35 25.83
N ASP A 378 10.73 16.54 27.10
CA ASP A 378 10.85 17.84 27.80
C ASP A 378 12.30 18.31 27.99
N VAL A 379 13.25 17.38 28.07
CA VAL A 379 14.67 17.69 28.34
C VAL A 379 15.37 18.26 27.11
N CYS A 380 15.28 17.56 25.97
CA CYS A 380 15.92 18.02 24.74
C CYS A 380 14.96 18.77 23.80
N ARG A 381 13.67 18.88 24.14
CA ARG A 381 12.63 19.50 23.30
C ARG A 381 12.65 18.97 21.87
N GLY A 382 12.73 17.63 21.71
CA GLY A 382 12.80 16.98 20.40
C GLY A 382 14.16 17.03 19.69
N ARG A 383 15.17 17.76 20.20
CA ARG A 383 16.49 17.93 19.56
C ARG A 383 17.36 16.66 19.53
N ARG A 384 17.00 15.59 20.25
CA ARG A 384 17.70 14.29 20.33
C ARG A 384 19.11 14.30 20.94
N TYR A 385 19.75 15.45 21.14
CA TYR A 385 21.12 15.59 21.67
C TYR A 385 21.17 16.34 23.00
N ASN A 386 22.28 16.17 23.72
CA ASN A 386 22.64 17.02 24.85
C ASN A 386 23.20 18.37 24.38
N ARG A 387 23.25 19.32 25.30
CA ARG A 387 23.62 20.71 25.00
C ARG A 387 25.04 20.81 24.44
N GLU A 388 26.00 20.07 25.00
CA GLU A 388 27.41 20.16 24.61
C GLU A 388 27.65 19.69 23.16
N THR A 389 26.81 18.78 22.66
CA THR A 389 26.85 18.31 21.27
C THR A 389 26.22 19.32 20.31
N LEU A 390 25.21 20.07 20.77
CA LEU A 390 24.53 21.11 19.99
C LEU A 390 25.33 22.42 19.88
N ASP A 391 26.42 22.56 20.65
CA ASP A 391 27.34 23.70 20.58
C ASP A 391 28.33 23.61 19.40
N VAL A 392 28.26 22.58 18.57
CA VAL A 392 29.08 22.42 17.35
C VAL A 392 28.25 22.82 16.13
N TYR A 393 28.79 23.74 15.33
CA TYR A 393 28.07 24.34 14.21
C TYR A 393 28.83 24.16 12.89
N TYR A 394 28.10 23.75 11.85
CA TYR A 394 28.55 23.83 10.46
C TYR A 394 27.70 24.88 9.74
N LYS A 395 28.33 25.87 9.11
CA LYS A 395 27.63 27.00 8.44
C LYS A 395 26.52 27.62 9.31
N GLY A 396 26.77 27.79 10.62
CA GLY A 396 25.81 28.37 11.57
C GLY A 396 24.66 27.46 12.00
N LYS A 397 24.68 26.17 11.67
CA LYS A 397 23.64 25.18 12.02
C LYS A 397 24.26 24.02 12.78
N ASN A 398 23.66 23.62 13.90
CA ASN A 398 24.10 22.41 14.61
C ASN A 398 23.46 21.15 13.99
N ILE A 399 23.86 19.98 14.48
CA ILE A 399 23.40 18.71 13.89
C ILE A 399 21.88 18.50 14.03
N ALA A 400 21.24 19.02 15.07
CA ALA A 400 19.79 18.94 15.19
C ALA A 400 19.10 19.87 14.20
N ASP A 401 19.63 21.07 13.98
CA ASP A 401 19.12 21.98 12.94
C ASP A 401 19.21 21.34 11.55
N VAL A 402 20.33 20.67 11.24
CA VAL A 402 20.50 19.93 9.98
C VAL A 402 19.46 18.82 9.83
N LEU A 403 19.21 18.04 10.89
CA LEU A 403 18.18 17.00 10.86
C LEU A 403 16.75 17.56 10.74
N SER A 404 16.54 18.83 11.08
CA SER A 404 15.26 19.53 10.91
C SER A 404 15.13 20.22 9.55
N MET A 405 16.14 20.18 8.68
CA MET A 405 16.01 20.69 7.30
C MET A 405 15.15 19.75 6.46
N THR A 406 14.42 20.32 5.51
CA THR A 406 13.84 19.53 4.41
C THR A 406 14.94 18.99 3.50
N VAL A 407 14.62 18.03 2.64
CA VAL A 407 15.57 17.52 1.64
C VAL A 407 16.04 18.65 0.71
N ASP A 408 15.12 19.52 0.26
CA ASP A 408 15.46 20.65 -0.61
C ASP A 408 16.38 21.67 0.07
N ASP A 409 16.10 22.01 1.33
CA ASP A 409 16.97 22.91 2.10
C ASP A 409 18.36 22.31 2.33
N ALA A 410 18.40 21.00 2.58
CA ALA A 410 19.66 20.29 2.75
C ALA A 410 20.46 20.22 1.44
N LEU A 411 19.80 20.11 0.28
CA LEU A 411 20.45 20.11 -1.03
C LEU A 411 21.25 21.40 -1.24
N ASP A 412 20.61 22.54 -1.03
CA ASP A 412 21.26 23.84 -1.14
C ASP A 412 22.36 24.02 -0.08
N PHE A 413 22.11 23.57 1.15
CA PHE A 413 23.05 23.70 2.25
C PHE A 413 24.34 22.87 2.06
N PHE A 414 24.22 21.67 1.49
CA PHE A 414 25.31 20.72 1.24
C PHE A 414 25.83 20.73 -0.21
N ASP A 415 25.55 21.76 -1.01
CA ASP A 415 26.00 21.87 -2.40
C ASP A 415 27.52 21.62 -2.58
N ALA A 416 28.34 22.08 -1.62
CA ALA A 416 29.79 21.92 -1.62
C ALA A 416 30.29 20.51 -1.23
N VAL A 417 29.42 19.57 -0.88
CA VAL A 417 29.79 18.22 -0.40
C VAL A 417 29.13 17.15 -1.29
N PRO A 418 29.78 16.74 -2.41
CA PRO A 418 29.18 15.88 -3.44
C PRO A 418 28.58 14.58 -2.89
N ARG A 419 29.30 13.91 -1.98
CA ARG A 419 28.83 12.65 -1.36
C ARG A 419 27.50 12.75 -0.62
N ILE A 420 27.19 13.93 -0.07
CA ILE A 420 25.92 14.21 0.62
C ILE A 420 24.88 14.66 -0.40
N LYS A 421 25.28 15.59 -1.29
CA LYS A 421 24.44 16.13 -2.36
C LYS A 421 23.84 15.04 -3.26
N ASP A 422 24.64 14.07 -3.72
CA ASP A 422 24.17 13.02 -4.63
C ASP A 422 23.02 12.20 -4.01
N LYS A 423 23.12 11.88 -2.70
CA LYS A 423 22.08 11.15 -1.98
C LYS A 423 20.83 12.00 -1.74
N LEU A 424 21.01 13.27 -1.41
CA LEU A 424 19.90 14.20 -1.28
C LEU A 424 19.16 14.38 -2.61
N GLN A 425 19.90 14.42 -3.73
CA GLN A 425 19.33 14.56 -5.06
C GLN A 425 18.45 13.37 -5.38
N THR A 426 18.85 12.14 -5.03
CA THR A 426 17.99 10.97 -5.22
C THR A 426 16.70 11.02 -4.40
N LEU A 427 16.68 11.68 -3.24
CA LEU A 427 15.45 11.89 -2.46
C LEU A 427 14.56 12.96 -3.10
N ALA A 428 15.14 14.06 -3.60
CA ALA A 428 14.38 15.09 -4.30
C ALA A 428 13.80 14.58 -5.63
N ASP A 429 14.58 13.81 -6.40
CA ASP A 429 14.17 13.22 -7.68
C ASP A 429 12.96 12.29 -7.54
N VAL A 430 12.77 11.63 -6.39
CA VAL A 430 11.58 10.81 -6.11
C VAL A 430 10.42 11.61 -5.53
N GLY A 431 10.50 12.95 -5.50
CA GLY A 431 9.44 13.83 -5.00
C GLY A 431 9.41 14.00 -3.48
N LEU A 432 10.48 13.63 -2.76
CA LEU A 432 10.55 13.78 -1.30
C LEU A 432 11.28 15.07 -0.86
N GLY A 433 11.30 16.10 -1.69
CA GLY A 433 11.94 17.39 -1.37
C GLY A 433 11.45 18.03 -0.06
N TYR A 434 10.18 17.79 0.28
CA TYR A 434 9.49 18.42 1.40
C TYR A 434 9.69 17.73 2.76
N ILE A 435 10.14 16.47 2.82
CA ILE A 435 10.27 15.75 4.10
C ILE A 435 11.51 16.20 4.86
N HIS A 436 11.46 16.14 6.19
CA HIS A 436 12.63 16.47 7.01
C HIS A 436 13.60 15.28 7.11
N LEU A 437 14.91 15.54 7.07
CA LEU A 437 15.95 14.50 7.14
C LEU A 437 15.83 13.61 8.38
N GLY A 438 15.48 14.21 9.52
CA GLY A 438 15.30 13.58 10.81
C GLY A 438 13.87 13.17 11.15
N GLN A 439 12.91 13.32 10.22
CA GLN A 439 11.50 12.95 10.42
C GLN A 439 11.38 11.49 10.87
N SER A 440 10.53 11.24 11.87
CA SER A 440 10.34 9.88 12.38
C SER A 440 9.80 8.97 11.28
N ALA A 441 10.38 7.78 11.12
CA ALA A 441 9.85 6.77 10.22
C ALA A 441 8.40 6.37 10.53
N THR A 442 7.97 6.51 11.80
CA THR A 442 6.61 6.19 12.24
C THR A 442 5.58 7.22 11.80
N THR A 443 6.03 8.39 11.33
CA THR A 443 5.16 9.49 10.86
C THR A 443 5.25 9.66 9.35
N LEU A 444 5.94 8.75 8.64
CA LEU A 444 5.94 8.73 7.18
C LEU A 444 4.71 7.96 6.69
N SER A 445 4.11 8.43 5.60
CA SER A 445 3.08 7.66 4.90
C SER A 445 3.67 6.40 4.25
N GLY A 446 2.82 5.46 3.85
CA GLY A 446 3.25 4.26 3.10
C GLY A 446 4.00 4.61 1.81
N GLY A 447 3.44 5.54 1.03
CA GLY A 447 4.08 6.05 -0.20
C GLY A 447 5.37 6.83 0.05
N GLU A 448 5.48 7.59 1.14
CA GLU A 448 6.75 8.23 1.53
C GLU A 448 7.81 7.18 1.90
N ALA A 449 7.45 6.19 2.72
CA ALA A 449 8.34 5.10 3.10
C ALA A 449 8.86 4.34 1.88
N GLN A 450 7.97 4.05 0.92
CA GLN A 450 8.31 3.39 -0.33
C GLN A 450 9.26 4.24 -1.18
N ARG A 451 9.00 5.54 -1.34
CA ARG A 451 9.88 6.46 -2.08
C ARG A 451 11.26 6.60 -1.43
N VAL A 452 11.35 6.57 -0.09
CA VAL A 452 12.65 6.55 0.62
C VAL A 452 13.44 5.26 0.31
N LYS A 453 12.76 4.11 0.23
CA LYS A 453 13.38 2.84 -0.19
C LYS A 453 13.88 2.91 -1.63
N LEU A 454 13.06 3.45 -2.54
CA LEU A 454 13.41 3.64 -3.95
C LEU A 454 14.64 4.55 -4.11
N ALA A 455 14.66 5.72 -3.45
CA ALA A 455 15.79 6.63 -3.43
C ALA A 455 17.09 5.96 -2.94
N THR A 456 16.96 5.12 -1.91
CA THR A 456 18.10 4.36 -1.37
C THR A 456 18.71 3.43 -2.41
N GLU A 457 17.89 2.79 -3.24
CA GLU A 457 18.38 1.91 -4.30
C GLU A 457 18.90 2.68 -5.52
N LEU A 458 18.29 3.81 -5.88
CA LEU A 458 18.78 4.72 -6.92
C LEU A 458 20.17 5.30 -6.60
N SER A 459 20.47 5.49 -5.32
CA SER A 459 21.78 5.98 -4.87
C SER A 459 22.91 4.94 -5.04
N LYS A 460 22.59 3.68 -5.35
CA LYS A 460 23.57 2.60 -5.53
C LYS A 460 23.95 2.48 -7.00
N ARG A 461 25.16 1.96 -7.27
CA ARG A 461 25.60 1.68 -8.64
C ARG A 461 24.72 0.58 -9.25
N ALA A 462 24.09 0.88 -10.37
CA ALA A 462 23.31 -0.09 -11.13
C ALA A 462 24.22 -1.15 -11.75
N THR A 463 23.76 -2.40 -11.75
CA THR A 463 24.41 -3.51 -12.46
C THR A 463 23.80 -3.75 -13.84
N GLY A 464 22.62 -3.16 -14.12
CA GLY A 464 21.85 -3.39 -15.34
C GLY A 464 21.18 -4.77 -15.39
N GLN A 465 21.24 -5.53 -14.29
CA GLN A 465 20.65 -6.87 -14.14
C GLN A 465 19.82 -7.00 -12.87
N THR A 466 19.38 -5.87 -12.30
CA THR A 466 18.54 -5.85 -11.10
C THR A 466 17.06 -5.91 -11.48
N LEU A 467 16.29 -6.72 -10.75
CA LEU A 467 14.83 -6.79 -10.82
C LEU A 467 14.22 -6.03 -9.66
N TYR A 468 13.45 -4.99 -9.95
CA TYR A 468 12.67 -4.24 -8.98
C TYR A 468 11.23 -4.72 -9.00
N ILE A 469 10.68 -5.02 -7.82
CA ILE A 469 9.28 -5.35 -7.61
C ILE A 469 8.69 -4.24 -6.73
N LEU A 470 7.60 -3.64 -7.20
CA LEU A 470 6.87 -2.60 -6.45
C LEU A 470 5.42 -3.02 -6.32
N ASP A 471 4.91 -3.00 -5.09
CA ASP A 471 3.52 -3.28 -4.77
C ASP A 471 2.76 -1.94 -4.61
N GLU A 472 1.80 -1.71 -5.50
CA GLU A 472 0.96 -0.51 -5.59
C GLU A 472 1.72 0.80 -5.30
N PRO A 473 2.75 1.16 -6.10
CA PRO A 473 3.57 2.32 -5.80
C PRO A 473 2.87 3.67 -5.96
N THR A 474 1.65 3.70 -6.51
CA THR A 474 0.84 4.93 -6.63
C THR A 474 -0.22 5.11 -5.56
N THR A 475 -0.30 4.21 -4.57
CA THR A 475 -1.19 4.39 -3.42
C THR A 475 -0.90 5.72 -2.72
N GLY A 476 -1.93 6.55 -2.60
CA GLY A 476 -1.87 7.86 -1.96
C GLY A 476 -0.97 8.89 -2.62
N LEU A 477 -0.80 8.78 -3.94
CA LEU A 477 -0.09 9.76 -4.73
C LEU A 477 -1.07 10.57 -5.59
N HIS A 478 -0.90 11.89 -5.55
CA HIS A 478 -1.55 12.80 -6.49
C HIS A 478 -1.03 12.57 -7.93
N PHE A 479 -1.80 12.97 -8.95
CA PHE A 479 -1.44 12.77 -10.36
C PHE A 479 -0.02 13.25 -10.73
N GLU A 480 0.39 14.39 -10.19
CA GLU A 480 1.73 14.94 -10.39
C GLU A 480 2.82 14.05 -9.78
N ASP A 481 2.58 13.50 -8.58
CA ASP A 481 3.52 12.59 -7.92
C ASP A 481 3.63 11.26 -8.67
N ILE A 482 2.52 10.76 -9.23
CA ILE A 482 2.53 9.58 -10.11
C ILE A 482 3.40 9.84 -11.33
N ARG A 483 3.27 11.02 -11.97
CA ARG A 483 4.10 11.41 -13.12
C ARG A 483 5.60 11.38 -12.76
N VAL A 484 5.98 12.02 -11.65
CA VAL A 484 7.36 12.07 -11.15
C VAL A 484 7.88 10.66 -10.85
N LEU A 485 7.07 9.83 -10.19
CA LEU A 485 7.42 8.45 -9.89
C LEU A 485 7.64 7.62 -11.17
N LEU A 486 6.76 7.75 -12.16
CA LEU A 486 6.90 7.05 -13.44
C LEU A 486 8.18 7.45 -14.18
N ASP A 487 8.55 8.74 -14.16
CA ASP A 487 9.82 9.21 -14.73
C ASP A 487 11.02 8.50 -14.08
N VAL A 488 10.99 8.34 -12.75
CA VAL A 488 12.03 7.63 -12.01
C VAL A 488 12.06 6.14 -12.36
N LEU A 489 10.91 5.48 -12.41
CA LEU A 489 10.84 4.04 -12.72
C LEU A 489 11.26 3.75 -14.16
N HIS A 490 10.87 4.59 -15.12
CA HIS A 490 11.34 4.45 -16.50
C HIS A 490 12.84 4.68 -16.61
N ARG A 491 13.41 5.64 -15.87
CA ARG A 491 14.86 5.84 -15.79
C ARG A 491 15.60 4.60 -15.27
N LEU A 492 15.02 3.86 -14.30
CA LEU A 492 15.59 2.59 -13.84
C LEU A 492 15.64 1.53 -14.96
N VAL A 493 14.57 1.45 -15.76
CA VAL A 493 14.50 0.52 -16.89
C VAL A 493 15.48 0.93 -17.99
N ASP A 494 15.65 2.22 -18.27
CA ASP A 494 16.59 2.73 -19.27
C ASP A 494 18.06 2.44 -18.92
N LEU A 495 18.36 2.28 -17.62
CA LEU A 495 19.66 1.79 -17.13
C LEU A 495 19.85 0.26 -17.32
N GLY A 496 18.90 -0.42 -17.95
CA GLY A 496 18.93 -1.86 -18.25
C GLY A 496 18.26 -2.75 -17.20
N ASN A 497 17.75 -2.18 -16.10
CA ASN A 497 17.08 -2.95 -15.06
C ASN A 497 15.67 -3.38 -15.50
N THR A 498 15.07 -4.29 -14.75
CA THR A 498 13.69 -4.71 -14.95
C THR A 498 12.83 -4.16 -13.81
N VAL A 499 11.66 -3.61 -14.14
CA VAL A 499 10.71 -3.13 -13.14
C VAL A 499 9.39 -3.89 -13.32
N ILE A 500 8.94 -4.57 -12.27
CA ILE A 500 7.61 -5.19 -12.17
C ILE A 500 6.82 -4.39 -11.14
N VAL A 501 5.69 -3.83 -11.57
CA VAL A 501 4.75 -3.15 -10.66
C VAL A 501 3.46 -3.95 -10.55
N ILE A 502 2.90 -4.04 -9.36
CA ILE A 502 1.52 -4.47 -9.14
C ILE A 502 0.69 -3.21 -9.08
N GLU A 503 -0.24 -3.03 -10.02
CA GLU A 503 -0.99 -1.78 -10.10
C GLU A 503 -2.43 -1.93 -10.57
N HIS A 504 -3.22 -1.02 -10.03
CA HIS A 504 -4.62 -0.79 -10.38
C HIS A 504 -4.82 0.58 -11.03
N ASN A 505 -3.86 1.50 -10.87
CA ASN A 505 -3.94 2.82 -11.45
C ASN A 505 -3.69 2.79 -12.96
N MET A 506 -4.72 3.13 -13.74
CA MET A 506 -4.64 3.06 -15.20
C MET A 506 -3.63 4.03 -15.81
N HIS A 507 -3.22 5.10 -15.10
CA HIS A 507 -2.13 5.97 -15.54
C HIS A 507 -0.77 5.26 -15.52
N VAL A 508 -0.56 4.28 -14.65
CA VAL A 508 0.64 3.43 -14.65
C VAL A 508 0.50 2.30 -15.66
N VAL A 509 -0.68 1.65 -15.69
CA VAL A 509 -0.90 0.51 -16.60
C VAL A 509 -0.73 0.93 -18.06
N LYS A 510 -1.17 2.13 -18.45
CA LYS A 510 -1.03 2.63 -19.83
C LYS A 510 0.42 2.92 -20.24
N THR A 511 1.32 3.21 -19.30
CA THR A 511 2.74 3.48 -19.59
C THR A 511 3.60 2.21 -19.63
N ALA A 512 3.05 1.07 -19.23
CA ALA A 512 3.79 -0.19 -19.18
C ALA A 512 4.15 -0.75 -20.57
N ASP A 513 5.32 -1.37 -20.69
CA ASP A 513 5.75 -2.05 -21.91
C ASP A 513 5.06 -3.42 -22.04
N TRP A 514 4.79 -4.07 -20.91
CA TRP A 514 4.17 -5.39 -20.83
C TRP A 514 3.17 -5.45 -19.68
N ILE A 515 2.04 -6.10 -19.88
CA ILE A 515 1.00 -6.32 -18.88
C ILE A 515 0.75 -7.81 -18.72
N ILE A 516 0.54 -8.23 -17.47
CA ILE A 516 -0.05 -9.53 -17.11
C ILE A 516 -1.35 -9.23 -16.37
N ASP A 517 -2.48 -9.55 -16.99
CA ASP A 517 -3.81 -9.31 -16.42
C ASP A 517 -4.38 -10.60 -15.80
N LEU A 518 -4.69 -10.55 -14.52
CA LEU A 518 -5.20 -11.67 -13.72
C LEU A 518 -6.69 -11.51 -13.39
N GLY A 519 -7.44 -12.59 -13.45
CA GLY A 519 -8.87 -12.60 -13.14
C GLY A 519 -9.50 -13.97 -13.42
N PRO A 520 -10.75 -14.04 -13.92
CA PRO A 520 -11.65 -12.92 -14.24
C PRO A 520 -12.18 -12.18 -13.02
N GLU A 521 -12.32 -12.89 -11.89
CA GLU A 521 -12.83 -12.35 -10.62
C GLU A 521 -11.78 -12.44 -9.50
N GLY A 522 -12.17 -12.04 -8.29
CA GLY A 522 -11.39 -12.25 -7.07
C GLY A 522 -11.67 -13.61 -6.41
N GLY A 523 -10.76 -14.06 -5.54
CA GLY A 523 -10.95 -15.27 -4.72
C GLY A 523 -11.07 -16.53 -5.57
N ALA A 524 -12.08 -17.36 -5.30
CA ALA A 524 -12.27 -18.65 -5.99
C ALA A 524 -12.57 -18.51 -7.48
N GLY A 525 -13.10 -17.38 -7.93
CA GLY A 525 -13.36 -17.08 -9.35
C GLY A 525 -12.17 -16.46 -10.09
N GLY A 526 -11.01 -16.35 -9.43
CA GLY A 526 -9.80 -15.74 -9.95
C GLY A 526 -8.64 -16.71 -10.11
N GLY A 527 -7.43 -16.15 -10.19
CA GLY A 527 -6.20 -16.91 -10.28
C GLY A 527 -5.89 -17.47 -11.65
N GLU A 528 -6.52 -16.93 -12.71
CA GLU A 528 -6.24 -17.21 -14.11
C GLU A 528 -5.58 -16.02 -14.81
N ILE A 529 -4.80 -16.29 -15.87
CA ILE A 529 -4.26 -15.25 -16.76
C ILE A 529 -5.27 -14.98 -17.87
N LEU A 530 -5.84 -13.78 -17.90
CA LEU A 530 -6.78 -13.37 -18.94
C LEU A 530 -6.05 -13.01 -20.23
N VAL A 531 -4.98 -12.22 -20.11
CA VAL A 531 -4.17 -11.77 -21.25
C VAL A 531 -2.78 -11.34 -20.77
N THR A 532 -1.77 -11.61 -21.61
CA THR A 532 -0.42 -11.05 -21.49
C THR A 532 -0.03 -10.35 -22.77
N GLY A 533 0.61 -9.18 -22.66
CA GLY A 533 1.04 -8.42 -23.84
C GLY A 533 1.23 -6.94 -23.59
N THR A 534 1.31 -6.17 -24.67
CA THR A 534 1.30 -4.71 -24.58
C THR A 534 -0.09 -4.20 -24.15
N PRO A 535 -0.19 -2.99 -23.58
CA PRO A 535 -1.46 -2.32 -23.29
C PRO A 535 -2.49 -2.40 -24.43
N GLU A 536 -2.07 -2.24 -25.67
CA GLU A 536 -2.94 -2.29 -26.85
C GLU A 536 -3.53 -3.70 -27.08
N LYS A 537 -2.77 -4.75 -26.77
CA LYS A 537 -3.28 -6.14 -26.83
C LYS A 537 -4.29 -6.40 -25.70
N VAL A 538 -4.04 -5.86 -24.50
CA VAL A 538 -4.96 -6.00 -23.36
C VAL A 538 -6.30 -5.30 -23.66
N MET A 539 -6.29 -4.10 -24.24
CA MET A 539 -7.49 -3.38 -24.70
C MET A 539 -8.35 -4.18 -25.69
N GLY A 540 -7.73 -5.04 -26.50
CA GLY A 540 -8.41 -5.88 -27.48
C GLY A 540 -9.17 -7.06 -26.86
N THR A 541 -8.94 -7.36 -25.57
CA THR A 541 -9.45 -8.54 -24.88
C THR A 541 -10.77 -8.24 -24.19
N LYS A 542 -11.87 -8.85 -24.66
CA LYS A 542 -13.23 -8.56 -24.15
C LYS A 542 -13.42 -8.90 -22.67
N ASN A 543 -12.80 -9.98 -22.20
CA ASN A 543 -12.96 -10.50 -20.84
C ASN A 543 -12.03 -9.81 -19.83
N SER A 544 -11.17 -8.89 -20.27
CA SER A 544 -10.28 -8.13 -19.39
C SER A 544 -10.98 -6.86 -18.91
N HIS A 545 -11.28 -6.78 -17.62
CA HIS A 545 -11.79 -5.54 -17.01
C HIS A 545 -10.79 -4.40 -17.18
N THR A 546 -9.49 -4.67 -17.00
CA THR A 546 -8.43 -3.70 -17.22
C THR A 546 -8.41 -3.18 -18.66
N GLY A 547 -8.59 -4.05 -19.65
CA GLY A 547 -8.68 -3.67 -21.07
C GLY A 547 -9.86 -2.76 -21.38
N GLN A 548 -11.01 -2.96 -20.71
CA GLN A 548 -12.19 -2.12 -20.86
C GLN A 548 -11.92 -0.69 -20.33
N HIS A 549 -11.27 -0.54 -19.17
CA HIS A 549 -10.91 0.77 -18.61
C HIS A 549 -9.73 1.43 -19.35
N LEU A 550 -8.74 0.67 -19.83
CA LEU A 550 -7.67 1.25 -20.65
C LEU A 550 -8.21 1.91 -21.92
N LYS A 551 -9.30 1.36 -22.46
CA LYS A 551 -9.90 1.83 -23.71
C LYS A 551 -10.53 3.21 -23.60
N SER A 552 -11.02 3.62 -22.43
CA SER A 552 -11.52 4.99 -22.23
C SER A 552 -10.38 6.00 -22.18
N LEU A 553 -9.24 5.63 -21.58
CA LEU A 553 -8.07 6.51 -21.41
C LEU A 553 -7.21 6.68 -22.66
N LEU A 554 -7.19 5.69 -23.56
CA LEU A 554 -6.36 5.70 -24.79
C LEU A 554 -7.11 6.17 -26.05
N ARG A 555 -8.40 6.49 -25.93
CA ARG A 555 -9.23 6.98 -27.06
C ARG A 555 -9.38 8.50 -27.12
N ASN A 556 -8.81 9.22 -26.16
CA ASN A 556 -8.75 10.68 -26.16
C ASN A 556 -7.41 11.17 -26.69
#